data_AF-A0A0S2W064-F1
#
_entry.id   AF-A0A0S2W064-F1
#
_cell.length_a   1.000
_cell.length_b   1.000
_cell.length_c   1.000
_cell.angle_alpha   90.00
_cell.angle_beta   90.00
_cell.angle_gamma   90.00
#
_symmetry.space_group_name_H-M   'P 1'
#
loop_
_entity.id
_entity.type
_entity.pdbx_description
1 polymer ?
#
loop_
_entity_poly.entity_id
_entity_poly.type
_entity_poly.pdbx_seq_one_letter_code
_entity_poly.pdbx_strand_id
1 'polypeptide(L)'
;MLQRKRPYHQRHPALTQSNERRDLRRFKLKALTEEVRPFPDQYAYQVVCTELHSPELGRYVAYGLLCCQYLRGVWKPVSALCDLSLHSGEVLALAARFNAAQLSPLHFREAVEDWLADL
;
A
#
# COMPACT_ATOMS: atom_id res chain seq x y z
N MET A 1 38.49 1.55 -41.77
CA MET A 1 37.14 2.04 -41.45
C MET A 1 37.15 2.65 -40.05
N LEU A 2 37.23 3.98 -39.95
CA LEU A 2 37.27 4.72 -38.68
C LEU A 2 35.89 5.34 -38.43
N GLN A 3 35.17 4.88 -37.39
CA GLN A 3 33.97 5.56 -36.89
C GLN A 3 34.30 6.39 -35.64
N ARG A 4 34.52 7.67 -35.93
CA ARG A 4 34.36 8.91 -35.15
C ARG A 4 33.79 8.78 -33.72
N LYS A 5 34.62 9.17 -32.73
CA LYS A 5 34.16 9.73 -31.44
C LYS A 5 33.42 11.05 -31.69
N ARG A 6 32.26 11.26 -31.06
CA ARG A 6 31.65 12.59 -30.88
C ARG A 6 31.40 12.84 -29.38
N PRO A 7 31.51 14.12 -28.93
CA PRO A 7 31.68 14.46 -27.52
C PRO A 7 30.36 14.59 -26.77
N TYR A 8 30.45 14.40 -25.45
CA TYR A 8 29.38 14.48 -24.45
C TYR A 8 28.92 15.94 -24.22
N HIS A 9 28.32 16.56 -25.22
CA HIS A 9 27.58 17.81 -25.05
C HIS A 9 26.26 17.75 -25.80
N GLN A 10 25.21 17.30 -25.12
CA GLN A 10 23.86 17.57 -25.56
C GLN A 10 22.99 17.97 -24.37
N ARG A 11 22.93 19.29 -24.21
CA ARG A 11 21.88 20.12 -23.60
C ARG A 11 20.70 19.34 -23.02
N HIS A 12 20.53 19.46 -21.69
CA HIS A 12 19.27 19.25 -21.01
C HIS A 12 18.14 20.03 -21.69
N PRO A 13 17.08 19.38 -22.20
CA PRO A 13 15.78 20.03 -22.32
C PRO A 13 15.14 20.00 -20.94
N ALA A 14 14.79 21.18 -20.45
CA ALA A 14 14.07 21.41 -19.21
C ALA A 14 12.87 20.45 -19.08
N LEU A 15 12.73 19.85 -17.89
CA LEU A 15 11.51 19.26 -17.38
C LEU A 15 10.41 20.33 -17.43
N THR A 16 9.69 20.37 -18.55
CA THR A 16 8.48 21.16 -18.67
C THR A 16 7.32 20.26 -18.28
N GLN A 17 6.57 20.69 -17.27
CA GLN A 17 5.34 20.13 -16.69
C GLN A 17 4.19 19.88 -17.70
N SER A 18 4.48 19.86 -19.00
CA SER A 18 3.53 19.92 -20.10
C SER A 18 3.19 18.55 -20.70
N ASN A 19 3.94 17.48 -20.36
CA ASN A 19 3.66 16.14 -20.87
C ASN A 19 2.77 15.28 -19.98
N GLU A 20 2.63 15.59 -18.69
CA GLU A 20 1.76 14.82 -17.78
C GLU A 20 0.26 15.06 -18.03
N ARG A 21 -0.10 16.20 -18.63
CA ARG A 21 -1.50 16.56 -18.89
C ARG A 21 -2.08 15.90 -20.14
N ARG A 22 -1.25 15.32 -21.01
CA ARG A 22 -1.71 14.89 -22.34
C ARG A 22 -2.19 13.43 -22.42
N ASP A 23 -1.78 12.58 -21.47
CA ASP A 23 -2.26 11.18 -21.43
C ASP A 23 -3.62 11.00 -20.73
N LEU A 24 -4.08 12.00 -19.97
CA LEU A 24 -5.37 11.96 -19.28
C LEU A 24 -6.59 12.12 -20.21
N ARG A 25 -6.39 12.46 -21.50
CA ARG A 25 -7.49 12.74 -22.45
C ARG A 25 -7.96 11.54 -23.27
N ARG A 26 -7.30 10.38 -23.16
CA ARG A 26 -7.71 9.16 -23.89
C ARG A 26 -8.73 8.31 -23.15
N PHE A 27 -8.95 8.54 -21.86
CA PHE A 27 -10.04 7.95 -21.10
C PHE A 27 -11.26 8.85 -21.19
N LYS A 28 -11.93 8.79 -22.33
CA LYS A 28 -13.15 9.54 -22.62
C LYS A 28 -14.23 9.07 -21.64
N LEU A 29 -14.49 9.94 -20.67
CA LEU A 29 -15.57 9.89 -19.70
C LEU A 29 -16.90 9.71 -20.46
N LYS A 30 -17.40 8.49 -20.56
CA LYS A 30 -18.85 8.26 -20.62
C LYS A 30 -19.28 8.05 -19.19
N ALA A 31 -19.64 9.17 -18.56
CA ALA A 31 -20.50 9.16 -17.39
C ALA A 31 -21.85 8.57 -17.83
N LEU A 32 -21.94 7.25 -17.78
CA LEU A 32 -23.22 6.58 -17.60
C LEU A 32 -23.51 6.71 -16.11
N THR A 33 -24.47 7.55 -15.80
CA THR A 33 -25.17 7.61 -14.52
C THR A 33 -25.53 6.20 -14.07
N GLU A 34 -24.73 5.61 -13.19
CA GLU A 34 -25.10 4.42 -12.42
C GLU A 34 -24.60 4.65 -11.00
N GLU A 35 -25.56 5.06 -10.16
CA GLU A 35 -25.59 4.99 -8.70
C GLU A 35 -24.25 4.96 -7.96
N VAL A 36 -23.96 6.06 -7.25
CA VAL A 36 -23.09 6.03 -6.08
C VAL A 36 -23.67 4.97 -5.13
N ARG A 37 -23.14 3.75 -5.18
CA ARG A 37 -23.57 2.70 -4.26
C ARG A 37 -23.17 3.13 -2.84
N PRO A 38 -24.07 2.99 -1.85
CA PRO A 38 -23.86 3.46 -0.48
C PRO A 38 -23.03 2.47 0.34
N PHE A 39 -22.07 1.78 -0.28
CA PHE A 39 -21.17 0.94 0.50
C PHE A 39 -20.13 1.87 1.12
N PRO A 40 -20.07 2.01 2.46
CA PRO A 40 -18.90 2.63 3.06
C PRO A 40 -17.68 1.89 2.53
N ASP A 41 -16.61 2.62 2.22
CA ASP A 41 -15.36 1.99 1.79
C ASP A 41 -15.01 0.86 2.76
N GLN A 42 -15.13 -0.39 2.31
CA GLN A 42 -14.91 -1.53 3.20
C GLN A 42 -13.41 -1.74 3.38
N TYR A 43 -13.02 -2.03 4.60
CA TYR A 43 -11.64 -2.36 4.94
C TYR A 43 -11.50 -3.85 5.21
N ALA A 44 -10.41 -4.42 4.70
CA ALA A 44 -10.01 -5.79 4.95
C ALA A 44 -8.56 -5.81 5.47
N TYR A 45 -8.37 -6.38 6.65
CA TYR A 45 -7.10 -6.62 7.29
C TYR A 45 -6.73 -8.08 7.12
N GLN A 46 -5.58 -8.33 6.50
CA GLN A 46 -5.04 -9.66 6.23
C GLN A 46 -3.71 -9.84 6.94
N VAL A 47 -3.48 -11.02 7.51
CA VAL A 47 -2.19 -11.36 8.09
C VAL A 47 -1.20 -11.63 6.97
N VAL A 48 -0.04 -11.00 7.06
CA VAL A 48 1.10 -11.22 6.18
C VAL A 48 2.27 -11.79 6.97
N CYS A 49 3.11 -12.55 6.28
CA CYS A 49 4.31 -13.17 6.82
C CYS A 49 5.51 -12.62 6.04
N THR A 50 6.53 -12.15 6.76
CA THR A 50 7.72 -11.54 6.18
C THR A 50 8.96 -12.18 6.78
N GLU A 51 9.87 -12.67 5.93
CA GLU A 51 11.21 -13.05 6.37
C GLU A 51 12.04 -11.78 6.54
N LEU A 52 12.57 -11.58 7.75
CA LEU A 52 13.34 -10.42 8.17
C LEU A 52 14.73 -10.87 8.64
N HIS A 53 15.63 -9.90 8.78
CA HIS A 53 16.97 -10.13 9.29
C HIS A 53 17.37 -9.01 10.24
N SER A 54 17.83 -9.37 11.44
CA SER A 54 18.52 -8.44 12.34
C SER A 54 19.94 -8.93 12.65
N PRO A 55 20.91 -8.04 12.90
CA PRO A 55 22.24 -8.43 13.31
C PRO A 55 22.26 -9.31 14.57
N GLU A 56 21.30 -9.11 15.48
CA GLU A 56 21.25 -9.77 16.79
C GLU A 56 20.57 -11.14 16.73
N LEU A 57 19.55 -11.31 15.88
CA LEU A 57 18.71 -12.52 15.83
C LEU A 57 18.96 -13.37 14.58
N GLY A 58 19.70 -12.84 13.61
CA GLY A 58 19.83 -13.46 12.29
C GLY A 58 18.52 -13.39 11.51
N ARG A 59 18.23 -14.43 10.71
CA ARG A 59 16.99 -14.50 9.93
C ARG A 59 15.84 -14.99 10.80
N TYR A 60 14.70 -14.32 10.74
CA TYR A 60 13.48 -14.70 11.43
C TYR A 60 12.26 -14.39 10.58
N VAL A 61 11.13 -14.97 10.97
CA VAL A 61 9.83 -14.72 10.35
C VAL A 61 9.00 -13.88 11.30
N ALA A 62 8.51 -12.75 10.81
CA ALA A 62 7.56 -11.91 11.53
C ALA A 62 6.22 -11.89 10.84
N TYR A 63 5.18 -11.73 11.64
CA TYR A 63 3.80 -11.58 11.19
C TYR A 63 3.35 -10.14 11.36
N GLY A 64 2.57 -9.70 10.39
CA GLY A 64 2.08 -8.33 10.31
C GLY A 64 0.69 -8.25 9.69
N LEU A 65 0.20 -7.03 9.47
CA LEU A 65 -1.10 -6.75 8.90
C LEU A 65 -0.98 -5.91 7.63
N LEU A 66 -1.69 -6.36 6.59
CA LEU A 66 -1.97 -5.60 5.38
C LEU A 66 -3.41 -5.11 5.43
N CYS A 67 -3.60 -3.80 5.32
CA CYS A 67 -4.90 -3.17 5.16
C CYS A 67 -5.20 -2.94 3.68
N CYS A 68 -6.36 -3.41 3.24
CA CYS A 68 -6.92 -3.21 1.91
C CYS A 68 -8.24 -2.44 2.00
N GLN A 69 -8.49 -1.56 1.03
CA GLN A 69 -9.74 -0.82 0.89
C GLN A 69 -10.46 -1.24 -0.39
N TYR A 70 -11.78 -1.47 -0.31
CA TYR A 70 -12.60 -1.75 -1.48
C TYR A 70 -13.04 -0.45 -2.15
N LEU A 71 -12.45 -0.16 -3.31
CA LEU A 71 -12.71 1.06 -4.07
C LEU A 71 -13.14 0.71 -5.49
N ARG A 72 -14.34 1.17 -5.88
CA ARG A 72 -14.88 1.04 -7.25
C ARG A 72 -14.82 -0.40 -7.79
N GLY A 73 -15.19 -1.37 -6.97
CA GLY A 73 -15.23 -2.77 -7.36
C GLY A 73 -13.92 -3.54 -7.16
N VAL A 74 -12.86 -2.90 -6.66
CA VAL A 74 -11.51 -3.49 -6.58
C VAL A 74 -10.91 -3.30 -5.19
N TRP A 75 -10.29 -4.35 -4.66
CA TRP A 75 -9.48 -4.27 -3.44
C TRP A 75 -8.12 -3.64 -3.74
N LYS A 76 -7.76 -2.60 -2.99
CA LYS A 76 -6.47 -1.92 -3.11
C LYS A 76 -5.73 -1.94 -1.78
N PRO A 77 -4.44 -2.29 -1.75
CA PRO A 77 -3.63 -2.13 -0.54
C PRO A 77 -3.50 -0.64 -0.23
N VAL A 78 -3.68 -0.27 1.04
CA VAL A 78 -3.62 1.14 1.50
C VAL A 78 -2.61 1.37 2.63
N SER A 79 -2.32 0.35 3.45
CA SER A 79 -1.30 0.44 4.49
C SER A 79 -0.83 -0.95 4.91
N ALA A 80 0.39 -1.07 5.42
CA ALA A 80 0.94 -2.33 5.91
C ALA A 80 1.90 -2.10 7.08
N LEU A 81 1.89 -3.03 8.03
CA LEU A 81 2.88 -3.15 9.10
C LEU A 81 3.33 -4.60 9.15
N CYS A 82 4.60 -4.87 8.86
CA CYS A 82 5.08 -6.22 8.56
C CYS A 82 5.74 -6.97 9.74
N ASP A 83 6.03 -6.27 10.83
CA ASP A 83 6.78 -6.78 11.98
C ASP A 83 6.05 -6.43 13.29
N LEU A 84 5.02 -7.21 13.62
CA LEU A 84 4.17 -6.99 14.79
C LEU A 84 4.37 -8.07 15.87
N SER A 85 4.53 -9.32 15.46
CA SER A 85 4.76 -10.44 16.38
C SER A 85 5.47 -11.60 15.67
N LEU A 86 6.17 -12.42 16.44
CA LEU A 86 6.70 -13.72 16.00
C LEU A 86 5.61 -14.81 16.00
N HIS A 87 4.44 -14.53 16.59
CA HIS A 87 3.33 -15.46 16.73
C HIS A 87 2.14 -15.02 15.87
N SER A 88 1.77 -15.86 14.90
CA SER A 88 0.66 -15.55 13.98
C SER A 88 -0.71 -15.49 14.67
N GLY A 89 -0.91 -16.22 15.77
CA GLY A 89 -2.20 -16.30 16.46
C GLY A 89 -2.70 -14.95 16.99
N GLU A 90 -1.80 -14.14 17.54
CA GLU A 90 -2.14 -12.81 18.08
C GLU A 90 -2.49 -11.84 16.95
N VAL A 91 -1.72 -11.87 15.87
CA VAL A 91 -1.94 -11.03 14.68
C VAL A 91 -3.24 -11.43 13.96
N LEU A 92 -3.59 -12.72 13.92
CA LEU A 92 -4.88 -13.20 13.42
C LEU A 92 -6.05 -12.68 14.24
N ALA A 93 -5.95 -12.72 15.57
CA ALA A 93 -6.97 -12.19 16.47
C ALA A 93 -7.11 -10.66 16.30
N LEU A 94 -6.00 -9.94 16.14
CA LEU A 94 -5.99 -8.51 15.87
C LEU A 94 -6.64 -8.17 14.53
N ALA A 95 -6.31 -8.91 13.46
CA ALA A 95 -6.95 -8.76 12.15
C ALA A 95 -8.48 -8.94 12.26
N ALA A 96 -8.94 -9.97 12.97
CA ALA A 96 -10.35 -10.24 13.16
C ALA A 96 -11.06 -9.08 13.88
N ARG A 97 -10.44 -8.50 14.91
CA ARG A 97 -10.96 -7.32 15.61
C ARG A 97 -11.05 -6.11 14.68
N PHE A 98 -10.00 -5.82 13.92
CA PHE A 98 -9.98 -4.67 12.99
C PHE A 98 -11.00 -4.83 11.86
N ASN A 99 -11.16 -6.04 11.34
CA ASN A 99 -12.19 -6.37 10.35
C ASN A 99 -13.60 -6.20 10.90
N ALA A 100 -13.88 -6.72 12.10
CA ALA A 100 -15.19 -6.58 12.75
C ALA A 100 -15.54 -5.11 13.04
N ALA A 101 -14.55 -4.31 13.42
CA ALA A 101 -14.72 -2.89 13.70
C ALA A 101 -14.71 -2.00 12.44
N GLN A 102 -14.40 -2.56 11.25
CA GLN A 102 -14.11 -1.80 10.03
C GLN A 102 -13.14 -0.64 10.30
N LEU A 103 -12.01 -0.96 10.94
CA LEU A 103 -11.04 0.04 11.37
C LEU A 103 -10.55 0.87 10.17
N SER A 104 -10.67 2.19 10.28
CA SER A 104 -10.14 3.11 9.27
C SER A 104 -8.61 3.03 9.21
N PRO A 105 -8.00 2.97 8.00
CA PRO A 105 -6.55 3.00 7.82
C PRO A 105 -5.87 4.21 8.47
N LEU A 106 -6.60 5.30 8.69
CA LEU A 106 -6.10 6.50 9.37
C LEU A 106 -5.63 6.19 10.80
N HIS A 107 -6.37 5.33 11.51
CA HIS A 107 -6.10 4.96 12.91
C HIS A 107 -5.32 3.64 13.02
N PHE A 108 -4.90 3.04 11.89
CA PHE A 108 -4.32 1.70 11.88
C PHE A 108 -3.03 1.62 12.70
N ARG A 109 -2.15 2.64 12.59
CA ARG A 109 -0.91 2.67 13.37
C ARG A 109 -1.18 2.84 14.86
N GLU A 110 -2.02 3.79 15.24
CA GLU A 110 -2.37 4.08 16.63
C GLU A 110 -3.01 2.85 17.30
N ALA A 111 -3.98 2.21 16.64
CA ALA A 111 -4.62 1.01 17.17
C ALA A 111 -3.66 -0.18 17.35
N VAL A 112 -2.61 -0.26 16.54
CA VAL A 112 -1.56 -1.27 16.68
C VAL A 112 -0.63 -0.92 17.83
N GLU A 113 -0.26 0.35 17.98
CA GLU A 113 0.55 0.83 19.10
C GLU A 113 -0.16 0.62 20.44
N ASP A 114 -1.46 0.91 20.51
CA ASP A 114 -2.30 0.61 21.68
C ASP A 114 -2.31 -0.90 21.97
N TRP A 115 -2.47 -1.74 20.95
CA TRP A 115 -2.43 -3.19 21.13
C TRP A 115 -1.07 -3.69 21.62
N LEU A 116 0.04 -3.13 21.12
CA LEU A 116 1.39 -3.47 21.56
C LEU A 116 1.66 -3.04 23.01
N ALA A 117 1.04 -1.96 23.47
CA ALA A 117 1.16 -1.49 24.85
C ALA A 117 0.40 -2.36 25.85
N ASP A 118 -0.60 -3.12 25.38
CA ASP A 118 -1.43 -4.03 26.18
C ASP A 118 -0.91 -5.48 26.25
N LEU A 119 0.21 -5.80 25.57
CA LEU A 119 0.89 -7.10 25.60
C LEU A 119 1.78 -7.27 26.84
#